data_AF-A0A367XHR0-F1
#
_entry.id   AF-A0A367XHR0-F1
#
_cell.length_a   1.000
_cell.length_b   1.000
_cell.length_c   1.000
_cell.angle_alpha   90.00
_cell.angle_beta   90.00
_cell.angle_gamma   90.00
#
_symmetry.space_group_name_H-M   'P 1'
#
loop_
_entity.id
_entity.type
_entity.pdbx_description
1 polymer ?
#
loop_
_entity_poly.entity_id
_entity_poly.type
_entity_poly.pdbx_seq_one_letter_code
_entity_poly.pdbx_strand_id
1 'polypeptide(L)'
;MTASDQTKMLATRAELIGIKPKVLAARVKRRLKSIRSQVEGIGAAFEDIDMTVLEGGRDLIEALDEYEKTVNESVSWLNEVPENW
;
A
#
# COMPACT_ATOMS: atom_id res chain seq x y z
N MET A 1 38.14 21.53 -16.45
CA MET A 1 37.39 20.94 -15.34
C MET A 1 35.99 20.63 -15.84
N THR A 2 35.58 19.38 -15.72
CA THR A 2 34.47 18.73 -16.44
C THR A 2 33.11 19.14 -15.88
N ALA A 3 32.13 19.34 -16.76
CA ALA A 3 30.72 19.57 -16.43
C ALA A 3 30.01 18.34 -15.80
N SER A 4 30.78 17.40 -15.26
CA SER A 4 30.32 16.11 -14.72
C SER A 4 29.93 16.16 -13.23
N ASP A 5 30.19 17.28 -12.54
CA ASP A 5 30.20 17.34 -11.07
C ASP A 5 29.03 18.10 -10.43
N GLN A 6 28.04 18.60 -11.19
CA GLN A 6 26.99 19.45 -10.62
C GLN A 6 25.64 18.78 -10.29
N THR A 7 25.42 17.51 -10.62
CA THR A 7 24.17 16.84 -10.22
C THR A 7 24.34 15.33 -10.08
N LYS A 8 25.09 14.86 -9.07
CA LYS A 8 24.70 13.58 -8.45
C LYS A 8 23.40 13.84 -7.69
N MET A 9 22.29 13.96 -8.41
CA MET A 9 20.97 13.85 -7.80
C MET A 9 20.97 12.48 -7.12
N LEU A 10 20.94 12.49 -5.80
CA LEU A 10 20.90 11.25 -5.04
C LEU A 10 19.60 10.54 -5.42
N ALA A 11 19.73 9.45 -6.18
CA ALA A 11 18.59 8.68 -6.63
C ALA A 11 17.93 7.99 -5.43
N THR A 12 16.61 8.06 -5.37
CA THR A 12 15.80 7.31 -4.39
C THR A 12 15.94 5.81 -4.61
N ARG A 13 15.64 5.00 -3.58
CA ARG A 13 15.64 3.52 -3.72
C ARG A 13 14.79 3.06 -4.90
N ALA A 14 13.64 3.69 -5.11
CA ALA A 14 12.74 3.41 -6.22
C ALA A 14 13.38 3.65 -7.60
N GLU A 15 14.13 4.74 -7.74
CA GLU A 15 14.84 5.08 -8.98
C GLU A 15 15.97 4.10 -9.26
N LEU A 16 16.71 3.68 -8.23
CA LEU A 16 17.79 2.70 -8.35
C LEU A 16 17.31 1.33 -8.85
N ILE A 17 16.11 0.91 -8.46
CA ILE A 17 15.52 -0.39 -8.85
C ILE A 17 14.47 -0.27 -9.98
N GLY A 18 14.28 0.93 -10.54
CA GLY A 18 13.41 1.15 -11.71
C GLY A 18 11.91 0.95 -11.45
N ILE A 19 11.42 1.19 -10.23
CA ILE A 19 9.99 1.03 -9.88
C ILE A 19 9.29 2.38 -9.69
N LYS A 20 7.96 2.35 -9.75
CA LYS A 20 7.09 3.53 -9.53
C LYS A 20 6.21 3.33 -8.29
N PRO A 21 6.66 3.73 -7.07
CA PRO A 21 5.94 3.46 -5.82
C PRO A 21 4.51 4.01 -5.82
N LYS A 22 4.30 5.21 -6.39
CA LYS A 22 2.96 5.82 -6.51
C LYS A 22 1.98 4.96 -7.33
N VAL A 23 2.46 4.30 -8.39
CA VAL A 23 1.62 3.43 -9.23
C VAL A 23 1.27 2.15 -8.48
N LEU A 24 2.22 1.58 -7.74
CA LEU A 24 2.00 0.41 -6.88
C LEU A 24 0.95 0.72 -5.81
N ALA A 25 1.12 1.81 -5.07
CA ALA A 25 0.19 2.27 -4.04
C ALA A 25 -1.24 2.46 -4.59
N ALA A 26 -1.36 3.12 -5.75
CA ALA A 26 -2.66 3.36 -6.38
C ALA A 26 -3.38 2.06 -6.79
N ARG A 27 -2.64 1.07 -7.29
CA ARG A 27 -3.18 -0.25 -7.64
C ARG A 27 -3.66 -1.00 -6.41
N VAL A 28 -2.86 -1.02 -5.36
CA VAL A 28 -3.22 -1.65 -4.08
C VAL A 28 -4.46 -0.99 -3.50
N LYS A 29 -4.49 0.33 -3.36
CA LYS A 29 -5.64 1.07 -2.83
C LYS A 29 -6.94 0.78 -3.59
N ARG A 30 -6.87 0.71 -4.92
CA ARG A 30 -8.03 0.32 -5.75
C ARG A 30 -8.50 -1.10 -5.42
N ARG A 31 -7.56 -2.04 -5.26
CA ARG A 31 -7.89 -3.42 -4.96
C ARG A 31 -8.47 -3.58 -3.54
N LEU A 32 -7.89 -2.92 -2.54
CA LEU A 32 -8.39 -2.93 -1.16
C LEU A 32 -9.80 -2.37 -1.08
N LYS A 33 -10.08 -1.25 -1.77
CA LYS A 33 -11.44 -0.70 -1.86
C LYS A 33 -12.45 -1.70 -2.44
N SER A 34 -12.05 -2.43 -3.49
CA SER A 34 -12.91 -3.46 -4.09
C SER A 34 -13.17 -4.62 -3.14
N ILE A 35 -12.17 -5.07 -2.38
CA ILE A 35 -12.32 -6.18 -1.43
C ILE A 35 -13.19 -5.73 -0.26
N ARG A 36 -12.93 -4.56 0.32
CA ARG A 36 -13.74 -3.94 1.39
C ARG A 36 -15.23 -3.94 1.05
N SER A 37 -15.58 -3.46 -0.15
CA SER A 37 -16.97 -3.44 -0.61
C SER A 37 -17.59 -4.84 -0.75
N GLN A 38 -16.81 -5.86 -1.10
CA GLN A 38 -17.29 -7.25 -1.17
C GLN A 38 -17.53 -7.82 0.22
N VAL A 39 -16.64 -7.55 1.18
CA VAL A 39 -16.76 -8.00 2.56
C VAL A 39 -17.97 -7.36 3.24
N GLU A 40 -18.14 -6.04 3.09
CA GLU A 40 -19.30 -5.31 3.59
C GLU A 40 -20.61 -5.83 2.97
N GLY A 41 -20.60 -6.13 1.67
CA GLY A 41 -21.76 -6.70 0.97
C GLY A 41 -22.13 -8.11 1.46
N ILE A 42 -21.14 -8.93 1.81
CA ILE A 42 -21.39 -10.23 2.43
C ILE A 42 -21.97 -10.03 3.83
N GLY A 43 -21.32 -9.23 4.69
CA GLY A 43 -21.77 -9.00 6.06
C GLY A 43 -23.22 -8.53 6.15
N ALA A 44 -23.64 -7.60 5.29
CA ALA A 44 -25.01 -7.08 5.25
C ALA A 44 -26.07 -8.18 5.01
N ALA A 45 -25.73 -9.26 4.30
CA ALA A 45 -26.67 -10.37 4.09
C ALA A 45 -26.88 -11.25 5.34
N PHE A 46 -26.03 -11.12 6.35
CA PHE A 46 -26.00 -11.95 7.55
C PHE A 46 -26.24 -11.16 8.85
N GLU A 47 -26.57 -9.86 8.77
CA GLU A 47 -26.66 -8.94 9.93
C GLU A 47 -27.55 -9.47 11.07
N ASP A 48 -28.64 -10.15 10.74
CA ASP A 48 -29.58 -10.75 11.70
C ASP A 48 -29.57 -12.30 11.71
N ILE A 49 -28.65 -12.91 10.95
CA ILE A 49 -28.59 -14.37 10.76
C ILE A 49 -27.44 -14.97 11.56
N ASP A 50 -26.24 -14.41 11.41
CA ASP A 50 -25.02 -14.97 11.97
C ASP A 50 -24.00 -13.88 12.32
N MET A 51 -23.85 -13.64 13.61
CA MET A 51 -22.88 -12.68 14.14
C MET A 51 -21.43 -13.06 13.83
N THR A 52 -21.12 -14.35 13.66
CA THR A 52 -19.73 -14.79 13.38
C THR A 52 -19.27 -14.34 11.99
N VAL A 53 -20.18 -14.22 11.02
CA VAL A 53 -19.88 -13.68 9.69
C VAL A 53 -19.58 -12.18 9.77
N LEU A 54 -20.31 -11.45 10.62
CA LEU A 54 -20.05 -10.02 10.86
C LEU A 54 -18.69 -9.81 11.55
N GLU A 55 -18.38 -10.62 12.55
CA GLU A 55 -17.10 -10.59 13.25
C GLU A 55 -15.93 -10.91 12.30
N GLY A 56 -16.02 -12.01 11.54
CA GLY A 56 -15.00 -12.35 10.55
C GLY A 56 -14.86 -11.30 9.44
N GLY A 57 -15.96 -10.63 9.07
CA GLY A 57 -15.93 -9.49 8.16
C GLY A 57 -15.17 -8.29 8.74
N ARG A 58 -15.35 -7.99 10.03
CA ARG A 58 -14.61 -6.93 10.73
C ARG A 58 -13.13 -7.25 10.83
N ASP A 59 -12.77 -8.47 11.20
CA ASP A 59 -11.36 -8.91 11.28
C ASP A 59 -10.67 -8.78 9.91
N LEU A 60 -11.36 -9.15 8.83
CA LEU A 60 -10.83 -9.00 7.49
C LEU A 60 -10.66 -7.53 7.11
N ILE A 61 -11.60 -6.66 7.47
CA ILE A 61 -11.50 -5.21 7.24
C ILE A 61 -10.28 -4.63 7.96
N GLU A 62 -10.06 -5.00 9.22
CA GLU A 62 -8.89 -4.58 10.00
C GLU A 62 -7.58 -5.05 9.36
N ALA A 63 -7.52 -6.29 8.89
CA ALA A 63 -6.35 -6.82 8.17
C ALA A 63 -6.08 -6.06 6.85
N LEU A 64 -7.13 -5.60 6.14
CA LEU A 64 -6.95 -4.76 4.94
C LEU A 64 -6.34 -3.39 5.28
N ASP A 65 -6.72 -2.80 6.42
CA ASP A 65 -6.19 -1.52 6.88
C ASP A 65 -4.72 -1.64 7.31
N GLU A 66 -4.37 -2.73 8.01
CA GLU A 66 -2.98 -3.02 8.35
C GLU A 66 -2.13 -3.21 7.08
N TYR A 67 -2.66 -3.92 6.08
CA TYR A 67 -1.95 -4.08 4.81
C TYR A 67 -1.79 -2.75 4.05
N GLU A 68 -2.80 -1.86 4.05
CA GLU A 68 -2.67 -0.52 3.46
C GLU A 68 -1.56 0.27 4.15
N LYS A 69 -1.46 0.19 5.47
CA LYS A 69 -0.40 0.82 6.26
C LYS A 69 0.98 0.31 5.85
N THR A 70 1.20 -1.00 5.80
CA THR A 70 2.48 -1.59 5.37
C THR A 70 2.89 -1.16 3.96
N VAL A 71 1.92 -1.04 3.05
CA VAL A 71 2.18 -0.57 1.68
C VAL A 71 2.60 0.90 1.67
N ASN A 72 1.97 1.75 2.47
CA ASN A 72 2.35 3.16 2.60
C ASN A 72 3.75 3.32 3.22
N GLU A 73 4.08 2.53 4.23
CA GLU A 73 5.43 2.47 4.82
C GLU A 73 6.48 2.03 3.79
N SER A 74 6.17 0.99 3.00
CA SER A 74 7.04 0.53 1.91
C SER A 74 7.26 1.61 0.85
N VAL A 75 6.21 2.36 0.50
CA VAL A 75 6.30 3.50 -0.43
C VAL A 75 7.16 4.61 0.15
N SER A 76 7.04 4.91 1.43
CA SER A 76 7.91 5.89 2.11
C SER A 76 9.37 5.47 2.02
N TRP A 77 9.68 4.23 2.43
CA TRP A 77 11.02 3.66 2.38
C TRP A 77 11.61 3.67 0.97
N LEU A 78 10.79 3.43 -0.06
CA LEU A 78 11.22 3.45 -1.45
C LEU A 78 11.53 4.86 -1.98
N ASN A 79 10.90 5.90 -1.44
CA ASN A 79 11.14 7.29 -1.85
C ASN A 79 12.28 7.96 -1.08
N GLU A 80 12.85 7.28 -0.08
CA GLU A 80 14.04 7.74 0.62
C GLU A 80 15.29 7.59 -0.27
N VAL A 81 16.22 8.51 -0.06
CA VAL A 81 17.58 8.46 -0.61
C VAL A 81 18.43 7.56 0.30
N PRO A 82 19.12 6.54 -0.24
CA PRO A 82 20.02 5.72 0.57
C PRO A 82 21.20 6.55 1.10
N GLU A 83 21.51 6.43 2.38
CA GLU A 83 22.62 7.19 2.99
C GLU A 83 24.01 6.63 2.67
N ASN A 84 24.13 5.40 2.14
CA ASN A 84 25.42 4.70 1.96
C ASN A 84 25.46 3.80 0.71
N TRP A 85 25.52 4.36 -0.50
CA TRP A 85 25.78 3.60 -1.73
C TRP A 85 27.10 4.01 -2.38
#